data_AF-A0A836CDI7-F1
#
_entry.id   AF-A0A836CDI7-F1
#
_cell.length_a   1.000
_cell.length_b   1.000
_cell.length_c   1.000
_cell.angle_alpha   90.00
_cell.angle_beta   90.00
_cell.angle_gamma   90.00
#
_symmetry.space_group_name_H-M   'P 1'
#
loop_
_entity.id
_entity.type
_entity.pdbx_description
1 polymer ?
#
loop_
_entity_poly.entity_id
_entity_poly.type
_entity_poly.pdbx_seq_one_letter_code
_entity_poly.pdbx_strand_id
1 'polypeptide(L)' 'KWPAVAELLARHNARRCRDRWLQHLNPTLERTKSSWTTAEENVLWDAQQRLGNKWVAIAKLLKGRTDNDVK' A
#
# COMPACT_ATOMS: atom_id res chain seq x y z
N LYS A 1 3.50 -5.88 20.32
CA LYS A 1 2.19 -5.15 20.19
C LYS A 1 2.49 -3.68 19.88
N TRP A 2 1.84 -3.07 18.88
CA TRP A 2 2.09 -1.68 18.43
C TRP A 2 2.06 -0.57 19.51
N PRO A 3 1.30 -0.68 20.62
CA PRO A 3 1.36 0.30 21.71
C PRO A 3 2.75 0.48 22.32
N ALA A 4 3.51 -0.60 22.54
CA ALA A 4 4.87 -0.53 23.08
C ALA A 4 5.86 0.17 22.12
N VAL A 5 5.64 0.01 20.81
CA VAL A 5 6.44 0.69 19.77
C VAL A 5 6.12 2.18 19.70
N ALA A 6 4.88 2.56 20.00
CA ALA A 6 4.43 3.95 20.04
C ALA A 6 4.99 4.71 21.27
N GLU A 7 5.11 4.05 22.42
CA GLU A 7 5.69 4.65 23.64
C GLU A 7 7.17 5.01 23.46
N LEU A 8 7.94 4.18 22.74
CA LEU A 8 9.34 4.45 22.39
C LEU A 8 9.48 5.61 21.39
N LEU A 9 8.41 5.92 20.65
CA LEU A 9 8.35 6.97 19.64
C LEU A 9 7.42 8.07 20.16
N ALA A 10 7.85 8.79 21.19
CA ALA A 10 7.11 9.77 22.02
C ALA A 10 6.13 10.76 21.34
N ARG A 11 6.09 10.83 19.99
CA ARG A 11 5.18 11.67 19.18
C ARG A 11 4.28 10.89 18.21
N HIS A 12 4.23 9.57 18.27
CA HIS A 12 3.48 8.74 17.33
C HIS A 12 2.45 7.87 18.04
N ASN A 13 1.21 7.88 17.54
CA ASN A 13 0.18 6.94 18.01
C ASN A 13 0.39 5.55 17.38
N ALA A 14 -0.06 4.49 18.07
CA ALA A 14 0.12 3.11 17.63
C ALA A 14 -0.46 2.81 16.24
N ARG A 15 -1.50 3.54 15.83
CA ARG A 15 -2.09 3.48 14.49
C ARG A 15 -1.10 3.97 13.43
N ARG A 16 -0.48 5.13 13.62
CA ARG A 16 0.50 5.72 12.70
C ARG A 16 1.77 4.87 12.59
N CYS A 17 2.20 4.24 13.67
CA CYS A 17 3.31 3.27 13.65
C CYS A 17 2.96 2.03 12.81
N ARG A 18 1.76 1.48 13.01
CA ARG A 18 1.25 0.34 12.24
C ARG A 18 1.09 0.69 10.75
N ASP A 19 0.49 1.84 10.44
CA ASP A 19 0.27 2.30 9.07
C ASP A 19 1.62 2.48 8.37
N ARG A 20 2.60 3.12 9.03
CA ARG A 20 3.96 3.27 8.48
C ARG A 20 4.63 1.91 8.23
N TRP A 21 4.47 0.95 9.12
CA TRP A 21 5.01 -0.39 8.90
C TRP A 21 4.37 -1.09 7.71
N LEU A 22 3.03 -1.12 7.67
CA LEU A 22 2.28 -1.76 6.59
C LEU A 22 2.47 -1.06 5.24
N GLN A 23 2.73 0.24 5.22
CA GLN A 23 2.85 1.01 3.98
C GLN A 23 4.30 1.17 3.51
N HIS A 24 5.28 1.20 4.42
CA HIS A 24 6.64 1.67 4.09
C HIS A 24 7.79 0.84 4.66
N LEU A 25 7.63 0.11 5.77
CA LEU A 25 8.78 -0.52 6.46
C LEU A 25 8.76 -2.05 6.43
N ASN A 26 7.64 -2.69 6.08
CA ASN A 26 7.56 -4.13 6.05
C ASN A 26 8.34 -4.71 4.84
N PRO A 27 9.43 -5.48 5.06
CA PRO A 27 10.25 -6.04 3.99
C PRO A 27 9.55 -7.12 3.17
N THR A 28 8.42 -7.66 3.64
CA THR A 28 7.61 -8.62 2.86
C THR A 28 6.65 -7.92 1.89
N LEU A 29 6.54 -6.58 1.91
CA LEU A 29 5.92 -5.88 0.80
C LEU A 29 6.91 -5.88 -0.36
N GLU A 30 6.59 -6.63 -1.42
CA GLU A 30 7.28 -6.58 -2.70
C GLU A 30 7.07 -5.23 -3.40
N ARG A 31 7.42 -4.09 -2.80
CA ARG A 31 7.31 -2.81 -3.53
C ARG A 31 8.32 -2.79 -4.66
N THR A 32 7.84 -2.87 -5.89
CA THR A 32 8.59 -2.45 -7.07
C THR A 32 8.84 -0.95 -6.90
N LYS A 33 10.06 -0.58 -6.44
CA LYS A 33 10.54 0.81 -6.39
C LYS A 33 10.74 1.43 -7.78
N SER A 34 10.44 0.68 -8.84
CA SER A 34 10.46 1.12 -10.22
C SER A 34 9.26 2.03 -10.52
N SER A 35 9.48 2.95 -11.45
CA SER A 35 8.41 3.71 -12.10
C SER A 35 7.27 2.81 -12.54
N TRP A 36 6.06 3.37 -12.59
CA TRP A 36 4.91 2.69 -13.18
C TRP A 36 5.23 2.29 -14.61
N THR A 37 4.94 1.03 -14.93
CA THR A 37 5.00 0.54 -16.31
C THR A 37 3.65 0.75 -16.98
N THR A 38 3.65 0.95 -18.29
CA THR A 38 2.41 1.09 -19.07
C THR A 38 1.49 -0.14 -18.92
N ALA A 39 2.07 -1.33 -18.67
CA ALA A 39 1.28 -2.53 -18.39
C ALA A 39 0.52 -2.42 -17.05
N GLU A 40 1.15 -1.91 -15.99
CA GLU A 40 0.51 -1.66 -14.71
C GLU A 40 -0.58 -0.57 -14.84
N GLU A 41 -0.32 0.49 -15.61
CA GLU A 41 -1.30 1.56 -15.86
C GLU A 41 -2.53 1.04 -16.61
N ASN A 42 -2.34 0.19 -17.63
CA ASN A 42 -3.44 -0.42 -18.36
C ASN A 42 -4.30 -1.32 -17.45
N VAL A 43 -3.64 -2.14 -16.60
CA VAL A 43 -4.36 -2.98 -15.63
C VAL A 43 -5.13 -2.11 -14.63
N LEU A 44 -4.54 -1.01 -14.16
CA LEU A 44 -5.18 -0.07 -13.25
C LEU A 44 -6.43 0.55 -13.89
N TRP A 45 -6.31 1.05 -15.11
CA TRP A 45 -7.41 1.64 -15.87
C TRP A 45 -8.54 0.63 -16.08
N ASP A 46 -8.24 -0.55 -16.62
CA ASP A 46 -9.23 -1.58 -16.90
C ASP A 46 -9.89 -2.10 -15.63
N ALA A 47 -9.14 -2.24 -14.54
CA ALA A 47 -9.68 -2.67 -13.26
C ALA A 47 -10.58 -1.60 -12.64
N GLN A 48 -10.22 -0.31 -12.72
CA GLN A 48 -11.05 0.78 -12.24
C GLN A 48 -12.36 0.87 -13.03
N GLN A 49 -12.32 0.74 -14.36
CA GLN A 49 -13.52 0.73 -15.19
C GLN A 49 -14.47 -0.42 -14.84
N ARG A 50 -13.93 -1.61 -14.54
CA ARG A 50 -14.74 -2.80 -14.21
C ARG A 50 -15.22 -2.85 -12.76
N LEU A 51 -14.40 -2.41 -11.80
CA LEU A 51 -14.63 -2.59 -10.37
C LEU A 51 -15.05 -1.30 -9.65
N GLY A 52 -14.90 -0.14 -10.28
CA GLY A 52 -15.01 1.17 -9.66
C GLY A 52 -13.89 1.42 -8.64
N ASN A 53 -14.16 2.25 -7.63
CA ASN A 53 -13.18 2.67 -6.61
C ASN A 53 -12.87 1.59 -5.55
N LYS A 54 -12.82 0.31 -5.95
CA LYS A 54 -12.47 -0.82 -5.08
C LYS A 54 -10.95 -1.02 -5.04
N TRP A 55 -10.23 -0.01 -4.56
CA TRP A 55 -8.75 0.05 -4.58
C TRP A 55 -8.05 -1.15 -3.94
N VAL A 56 -8.61 -1.70 -2.85
CA VAL A 56 -8.09 -2.93 -2.21
C VAL A 56 -8.16 -4.14 -3.13
N ALA A 57 -9.18 -4.23 -3.99
CA ALA A 57 -9.30 -5.30 -4.97
C ALA A 57 -8.38 -5.07 -6.18
N ILE A 58 -8.26 -3.80 -6.62
CA ILE A 58 -7.39 -3.41 -7.73
C ILE A 58 -5.90 -3.65 -7.38
N ALA A 59 -5.46 -3.27 -6.18
CA ALA A 59 -4.09 -3.49 -5.73
C ALA A 59 -3.69 -4.99 -5.71
N LYS A 60 -4.65 -5.90 -5.47
CA LYS A 60 -4.37 -7.35 -5.56
C LYS A 60 -4.06 -7.83 -6.98
N LEU A 61 -4.46 -7.08 -8.00
CA LEU A 61 -4.14 -7.38 -9.41
C LEU A 61 -2.74 -6.89 -9.80
N LEU A 62 -2.18 -5.94 -9.05
CA LEU A 62 -0.90 -5.31 -9.31
C LEU A 62 0.12 -5.77 -8.26
N LYS A 63 0.88 -6.82 -8.59
CA LYS A 63 1.94 -7.32 -7.70
C LYS A 63 2.90 -6.19 -7.36
N GLY A 64 3.08 -5.96 -6.07
CA GLY A 64 3.97 -4.94 -5.55
C GLY A 64 3.41 -3.51 -5.47
N ARG A 65 2.14 -3.31 -5.83
CA ARG A 65 1.40 -2.07 -5.58
C ARG A 65 0.43 -2.27 -4.41
N THR A 66 0.36 -1.29 -3.52
CA THR A 66 -0.59 -1.25 -2.40
C THR A 66 -1.89 -0.55 -2.79
N ASP A 67 -2.93 -0.67 -1.98
CA ASP A 67 -4.20 0.06 -2.16
C ASP A 67 -4.00 1.59 -2.14
N ASN A 68 -3.01 2.07 -1.41
CA ASN A 68 -2.58 3.47 -1.45
C ASN A 68 -1.80 3.83 -2.72
N ASP A 69 -1.08 2.90 -3.35
CA ASP A 69 -0.34 3.19 -4.59
C ASP A 69 -1.28 3.31 -5.80
N VAL A 70 -2.41 2.59 -5.78
CA VAL A 70 -3.38 2.53 -6.90
C VAL A 70 -4.51 3.56 -6.80
N LYS A 71 -4.61 4.30 -5.70
CA LYS A 71 -5.65 5.30 -5.44
C LYS A 71 -5.20 6.69 -5.88
#